data_AF-A0A2R6XVY2-F1
#
_entry.id   AF-A0A2R6XVY2-F1
#
_cell.length_a   1.000
_cell.length_b   1.000
_cell.length_c   1.000
_cell.angle_alpha   90.00
_cell.angle_beta   90.00
_cell.angle_gamma   90.00
#
_symmetry.space_group_name_H-M   'P 1'
#
loop_
_entity.id
_entity.type
_entity.pdbx_description
1 polymer ?
#
loop_
_entity_poly.entity_id
_entity_poly.type
_entity_poly.pdbx_seq_one_letter_code
_entity_poly.pdbx_strand_id
1 'polypeptide(L)'
;MIIEFIEPKPLTVDNAWVSGFGDGHFKINHINFQRSLGIGQKEKKILKNIARGGSIYYDKSRDGWILWYSGITQLKLMISYLYVYPLHNPYKIAKLNPTN
;
A
#
# COMPACT_ATOMS: atom_id res chain seq x y z
N MET A 1 31.54 17.88 -13.79
CA MET A 1 30.19 17.31 -13.63
C MET A 1 29.72 17.70 -12.25
N ILE A 2 28.76 18.63 -12.15
CA ILE A 2 28.17 19.01 -10.88
C ILE A 2 26.98 18.06 -10.69
N ILE A 3 26.99 17.29 -9.61
CA ILE A 3 25.84 16.46 -9.23
C ILE A 3 25.00 17.34 -8.30
N GLU A 4 23.86 17.80 -8.80
CA GLU A 4 22.92 18.55 -7.96
C GLU A 4 22.30 17.62 -6.91
N PHE A 5 22.33 18.05 -5.66
CA PHE A 5 21.67 17.36 -4.57
C PHE A 5 20.16 17.55 -4.71
N ILE A 6 19.43 16.45 -4.88
CA ILE A 6 17.96 16.46 -4.96
C ILE A 6 17.40 16.08 -3.60
N GLU A 7 16.65 16.99 -2.99
CA GLU A 7 15.91 16.71 -1.77
C GLU A 7 14.90 15.56 -2.00
N PRO A 8 14.91 14.52 -1.17
CA PRO A 8 14.01 13.40 -1.34
C PRO A 8 12.56 13.84 -1.15
N LYS A 9 11.71 13.50 -2.13
CA LYS A 9 10.28 13.77 -2.04
C LYS A 9 9.68 13.06 -0.81
N PRO A 10 8.69 13.67 -0.12
CA PRO A 10 8.00 13.04 0.99
C PRO A 10 7.41 11.67 0.60
N LEU A 11 7.61 10.66 1.45
CA LEU A 11 7.08 9.30 1.29
C LEU A 11 5.57 9.32 1.56
N THR A 12 4.81 9.64 0.52
CA THR A 12 3.37 9.94 0.60
C THR A 12 2.63 9.25 -0.52
N VAL A 13 1.31 9.29 -0.45
CA VAL A 13 0.37 8.80 -1.45
C VAL A 13 0.01 9.89 -2.49
N ASP A 14 0.75 11.00 -2.51
CA ASP A 14 0.64 12.06 -3.52
C ASP A 14 1.54 11.83 -4.75
N ASN A 15 2.43 10.85 -4.67
CA ASN A 15 3.37 10.49 -5.73
C ASN A 15 3.40 8.96 -5.91
N ALA A 16 4.17 8.48 -6.89
CA ALA A 16 4.31 7.05 -7.21
C ALA A 16 5.11 6.23 -6.18
N TRP A 17 5.49 6.81 -5.04
CA TRP A 17 6.35 6.12 -4.08
C TRP A 17 5.69 4.85 -3.50
N VAL A 18 4.41 4.92 -3.13
CA VAL A 18 3.70 3.75 -2.55
C VAL A 18 3.52 2.62 -3.55
N SER A 19 3.29 2.91 -4.84
CA SER A 19 3.19 1.87 -5.86
C SER A 19 4.54 1.16 -6.10
N GLY A 20 5.65 1.90 -6.01
CA GLY A 20 7.01 1.36 -6.09
C GLY A 20 7.45 0.62 -4.82
N PHE A 21 6.90 0.95 -3.66
CA PHE A 21 7.31 0.40 -2.36
C PHE A 21 7.16 -1.13 -2.24
N GLY A 22 6.28 -1.75 -3.02
CA GLY A 22 6.35 -3.20 -3.25
C GLY A 22 5.95 -4.12 -2.08
N ASP A 23 5.72 -3.62 -0.86
CA ASP A 23 5.38 -4.45 0.33
C ASP A 23 3.88 -4.55 0.63
N GLY A 24 3.03 -4.06 -0.27
CA GLY A 24 1.57 -4.18 -0.16
C GLY A 24 1.03 -5.57 -0.56
N HIS A 25 -0.08 -5.98 0.03
CA HIS A 25 -0.83 -7.18 -0.34
C HIS A 25 -2.34 -6.92 -0.37
N PHE A 26 -3.02 -7.58 -1.31
CA PHE A 26 -4.47 -7.61 -1.39
C PHE A 26 -4.97 -8.93 -0.79
N LYS A 27 -6.04 -8.86 0.01
CA LYS A 27 -6.65 -10.02 0.64
C LYS A 27 -8.17 -9.97 0.48
N ILE A 28 -8.74 -11.13 0.19
CA ILE A 28 -10.17 -11.38 0.32
C ILE A 28 -10.31 -12.47 1.39
N ASN A 29 -11.04 -12.18 2.46
CA ASN A 29 -11.37 -13.17 3.46
C ASN A 29 -12.45 -14.10 2.91
N HIS A 30 -12.17 -15.40 2.78
CA HIS A 30 -13.11 -16.36 2.18
C HIS A 30 -14.31 -16.70 3.06
N ILE A 31 -14.28 -16.35 4.36
CA ILE A 31 -15.38 -16.64 5.29
C ILE A 31 -16.49 -15.59 5.17
N ASN A 32 -16.10 -14.31 5.08
CA ASN A 32 -17.04 -13.17 5.11
C ASN A 32 -16.92 -12.23 3.91
N PHE A 33 -16.13 -12.61 2.89
CA PHE A 33 -15.84 -11.83 1.69
C PHE A 33 -15.32 -10.41 1.95
N GLN A 34 -14.76 -10.16 3.14
CA GLN A 34 -14.16 -8.88 3.47
C GLN A 34 -12.92 -8.67 2.59
N ARG A 35 -12.91 -7.56 1.87
CA ARG A 35 -11.80 -7.11 1.04
C ARG A 35 -10.88 -6.23 1.88
N SER A 36 -9.58 -6.41 1.74
CA SER A 36 -8.61 -5.53 2.38
C SER A 36 -7.32 -5.37 1.58
N LEU A 37 -6.70 -4.21 1.76
CA LEU A 37 -5.33 -3.91 1.33
C LEU A 37 -4.48 -3.72 2.58
N GLY A 38 -3.39 -4.46 2.66
CA GLY A 38 -2.44 -4.40 3.77
C GLY A 38 -1.06 -3.97 3.30
N ILE A 39 -0.36 -3.14 4.07
CA ILE A 39 1.07 -2.82 3.86
C ILE A 39 1.81 -3.09 5.18
N GLY A 40 2.77 -4.01 5.15
CA GLY A 40 3.56 -4.37 6.34
C GLY A 40 4.90 -3.64 6.37
N GLN A 41 5.33 -3.18 7.56
CA GLN A 41 6.64 -2.57 7.78
C GLN A 41 7.13 -2.71 9.22
N LYS A 42 8.45 -2.80 9.39
CA LYS A 42 9.07 -2.72 10.73
C LYS A 42 8.97 -1.31 11.33
N GLU A 43 9.12 -0.28 10.50
CA GLU A 43 9.05 1.10 10.97
C GLU A 43 7.63 1.69 10.85
N LYS A 44 7.03 2.00 11.99
CA LYS A 44 5.67 2.59 12.06
C LYS A 44 5.56 3.95 11.37
N LYS A 45 6.63 4.75 11.37
CA LYS A 45 6.64 6.13 10.87
C LYS A 45 6.27 6.19 9.39
N ILE A 46 6.82 5.27 8.58
CA ILE A 46 6.51 5.15 7.15
C ILE A 46 5.01 4.93 6.95
N LEU A 47 4.42 3.99 7.71
CA LEU A 47 3.00 3.67 7.62
C LEU A 47 2.11 4.86 7.98
N LYS A 48 2.50 5.68 8.98
CA LYS A 48 1.76 6.90 9.34
C LYS A 48 1.68 7.90 8.19
N ASN A 49 2.78 8.07 7.45
CA ASN A 49 2.83 9.01 6.33
C ASN A 49 1.90 8.60 5.18
N ILE A 50 1.68 7.29 4.99
CA ILE A 50 0.89 6.75 3.88
C ILE A 50 -0.51 6.31 4.30
N ALA A 51 -0.92 6.49 5.57
CA ALA A 51 -2.11 5.86 6.13
C ALA A 51 -3.44 6.26 5.50
N ARG A 52 -3.63 7.53 5.09
CA ARG A 52 -4.88 8.10 4.51
C ARG A 52 -6.20 7.45 4.99
N GLY A 53 -6.40 7.40 6.31
CA GLY A 53 -7.63 6.86 6.92
C GLY A 53 -7.69 5.33 7.04
N GLY A 54 -6.63 4.62 6.67
CA GLY A 54 -6.37 3.24 7.05
C GLY A 54 -5.84 3.14 8.48
N SER A 55 -5.96 1.96 9.05
CA SER A 55 -5.66 1.70 10.46
C SER A 55 -4.35 0.94 10.62
N ILE A 56 -3.50 1.39 11.53
CA ILE A 56 -2.19 0.79 11.79
C ILE A 56 -2.23 -0.04 13.06
N TYR A 57 -1.82 -1.31 12.96
CA TYR A 57 -1.79 -2.25 14.08
C TYR A 57 -0.42 -2.90 14.20
N TYR A 58 -0.06 -3.29 15.41
CA TYR A 58 1.12 -4.13 15.63
C TYR A 58 0.76 -5.60 15.39
N ASP A 59 1.48 -6.27 14.50
CA ASP A 59 1.38 -7.71 14.27
C ASP A 59 2.50 -8.41 15.03
N LYS A 60 2.14 -9.04 16.16
CA LYS A 60 3.06 -9.80 17.02
C LYS A 60 3.70 -10.99 16.30
N SER A 61 3.00 -11.59 15.32
CA SER A 61 3.51 -12.76 14.61
C SER A 61 4.65 -12.43 13.65
N ARG A 62 4.74 -11.17 13.22
CA ARG A 62 5.73 -10.67 12.26
C ARG A 62 6.73 -9.69 12.88
N ASP A 63 6.57 -9.42 14.17
CA ASP A 63 7.33 -8.40 14.90
C ASP A 63 7.41 -7.07 14.13
N GLY A 64 6.23 -6.56 13.75
CA GLY A 64 6.14 -5.40 12.88
C GLY A 64 4.76 -4.75 12.87
N TRP A 65 4.61 -3.70 12.07
CA TRP A 65 3.39 -2.94 11.91
C TRP A 65 2.72 -3.26 10.59
N ILE A 66 1.38 -3.25 10.58
CA ILE A 66 0.59 -3.39 9.36
C ILE A 66 -0.42 -2.26 9.29
N LEU A 67 -0.44 -1.58 8.15
CA LEU A 67 -1.47 -0.64 7.75
C LEU A 67 -2.55 -1.40 6.97
N TRP A 68 -3.80 -1.31 7.43
CA TRP A 68 -4.95 -1.96 6.80
C TRP A 68 -5.96 -0.95 6.28
N TYR A 69 -6.42 -1.20 5.06
CA TYR A 69 -7.59 -0.59 4.45
C TYR A 69 -8.64 -1.66 4.24
N SER A 70 -9.76 -1.59 4.94
CA SER A 70 -10.85 -2.57 4.86
C SER A 70 -12.23 -1.94 4.64
N GLY A 71 -12.37 -0.64 4.89
CA GLY A 71 -13.59 0.10 4.57
C GLY A 71 -13.67 0.44 3.08
N ILE A 72 -14.89 0.47 2.56
CA ILE A 72 -15.14 0.68 1.12
C ILE A 72 -14.58 2.02 0.62
N THR A 73 -14.69 3.08 1.42
CA THR A 73 -14.20 4.41 1.06
C THR A 73 -12.69 4.43 0.93
N GLN A 74 -11.97 3.87 1.90
CA GLN A 74 -10.50 3.83 1.84
C GLN A 74 -10.00 2.90 0.73
N LEU A 75 -10.67 1.77 0.52
CA LEU A 75 -10.34 0.87 -0.59
C LEU A 75 -10.51 1.55 -1.95
N LYS A 76 -11.61 2.28 -2.16
CA LYS A 76 -11.80 3.07 -3.39
C LYS A 76 -10.69 4.09 -3.58
N LEU A 77 -10.29 4.80 -2.52
CA LEU A 77 -9.20 5.77 -2.57
C LEU A 77 -7.88 5.12 -2.99
N MET A 78 -7.53 3.99 -2.39
CA MET A 78 -6.29 3.28 -2.73
C MET A 78 -6.32 2.65 -4.13
N ILE A 79 -7.47 2.14 -4.57
CA ILE A 79 -7.63 1.64 -5.93
C ILE A 79 -7.47 2.78 -6.94
N SER A 80 -8.11 3.93 -6.72
CA SER A 80 -7.94 5.12 -7.57
C SER A 80 -6.49 5.58 -7.62
N TYR A 81 -5.78 5.56 -6.48
CA TYR A 81 -4.34 5.84 -6.45
C TYR A 81 -3.56 4.89 -7.35
N LEU A 82 -3.84 3.58 -7.30
CA LEU A 82 -3.15 2.59 -8.14
C LEU A 82 -3.57 2.62 -9.61
N TYR A 83 -4.69 3.26 -9.96
CA TYR A 83 -5.01 3.56 -11.35
C TYR A 83 -4.13 4.68 -11.91
N VAL A 84 -3.82 5.69 -11.09
CA VAL A 84 -2.92 6.81 -11.47
C VAL A 84 -1.46 6.37 -11.45
N TYR A 85 -1.08 5.60 -10.42
CA TYR A 85 0.27 5.09 -10.21
C TYR A 85 0.25 3.55 -10.21
N PRO A 86 0.25 2.93 -11.40
CA PRO A 86 0.10 1.49 -11.52
C PRO A 86 1.22 0.71 -10.82
N LEU A 87 0.85 -0.47 -10.31
CA LEU A 87 1.84 -1.45 -9.90
C LEU A 87 2.51 -1.99 -11.16
N HIS A 88 3.84 -2.01 -11.19
CA HIS A 88 4.59 -2.61 -12.29
C HIS A 88 4.99 -4.06 -12.02
N ASN A 89 4.64 -4.60 -10.85
CA ASN A 89 4.92 -5.99 -10.51
C ASN A 89 3.87 -6.92 -11.16
N PRO A 90 4.26 -7.80 -12.11
CA PRO A 90 3.32 -8.63 -12.86
C PRO A 90 2.49 -9.57 -11.98
N TYR A 91 3.05 -10.10 -10.88
CA TYR A 91 2.31 -10.94 -9.93
C TYR A 91 1.20 -10.19 -9.20
N LYS A 92 1.38 -8.88 -8.96
CA LYS A 92 0.37 -8.06 -8.30
C LYS A 92 -0.70 -7.57 -9.27
N ILE A 93 -0.32 -7.28 -10.50
CA ILE A 93 -1.26 -6.93 -11.58
C ILE A 93 -2.25 -8.09 -11.81
N ALA A 94 -1.77 -9.34 -11.88
CA ALA A 94 -2.62 -10.52 -12.06
C ALA A 94 -3.67 -10.69 -10.95
N LYS A 95 -3.39 -10.26 -9.72
CA LYS A 95 -4.35 -10.30 -8.60
C LYS A 95 -5.40 -9.19 -8.64
N LEU A 96 -5.14 -8.12 -9.40
CA LEU A 96 -6.07 -7.01 -9.59
C LEU A 96 -7.04 -7.28 -10.75
N ASN A 97 -6.61 -8.05 -11.76
CA ASN A 97 -7.40 -8.43 -12.93
C ASN A 97 -7.55 -9.96 -12.99
N PRO A 98 -8.59 -10.55 -12.36
CA PRO A 98 -8.73 -12.01 -12.27
C PRO A 98 -9.15 -12.72 -13.57
N THR A 99 -9.05 -12.09 -14.74
CA THR A 99 -9.37 -12.69 -16.04
C THR A 99 -8.10 -12.91 -16.87
N ASN A 100 -7.59 -14.14 -16.81
CA ASN A 100 -7.06 -14.91 -17.92
C ASN A 100 -7.31 -16.39 -17.62
#